data_AF-A7SJG7-F1
#
_entry.id   AF-A7SJG7-F1
#
_cell.length_a   1.000
_cell.length_b   1.000
_cell.length_c   1.000
_cell.angle_alpha   90.00
_cell.angle_beta   90.00
_cell.angle_gamma   90.00
#
_symmetry.space_group_name_H-M   'P 1'
#
loop_
_entity.id
_entity.type
_entity.pdbx_description
1 polymer ?
#
loop_
_entity_poly.entity_id
_entity_poly.type
_entity_poly.pdbx_seq_one_letter_code
_entity_poly.pdbx_strand_id
1 'polypeptide(L)'
;ESVIFLLNKNLVVKVKIVKLRCCVKKKCWCFVTDGMGAASQEEMVVLLECEKNENTIPKDVLSHFNTAFAYAKQGYVVSDLGFTIFGQPFLGSSNNAGFLYIKPTFQCLENLPLPTVPYVVGVLIQRLEAPWAQLFPLRLMLRLGTEFRYYPCPLWSVRGRPSVYGEIGHTIMNLLTDFKNFQYSIPRVTGLVIHMEETTTTIQLPQDRYDEVNKTQNKARKRKQHKTRPGNVNDLQKKKTGKVKNIQNKARKVTGASFIVLTGSLKTSTPNTAKVSIVEDGLMVQMVPESILALRKALREMHDFTIKTSPSTSNTVQSVNMVWVSRNVSSESHVSPIDGTVLTEVPSIRVHSSCDFTRREVYRIRWSHVFLKRGIDNPSRGVSSRGLSRLTGDLARACCEALRAHLPGLYEGGRTCLALRVTMDTETAEYAIGAKQEPLPAEIMVDLDNALVPAMNSAALKYGGGPLTLELFFNIIVLF
;
A
#
# COMPACT_ATOMS: atom_id res chain seq x y z
N GLU A 1 -1.15 -21.85 25.37
CA GLU A 1 -2.24 -21.52 24.43
C GLU A 1 -2.47 -20.02 24.39
N SER A 2 -3.30 -19.52 23.47
CA SER A 2 -3.69 -18.09 23.41
C SER A 2 -5.00 -17.89 24.17
N VAL A 3 -5.14 -16.76 24.87
CA VAL A 3 -6.40 -16.35 25.50
C VAL A 3 -7.22 -15.56 24.49
N ILE A 4 -8.53 -15.82 24.42
CA ILE A 4 -9.43 -15.23 23.43
C ILE A 4 -10.30 -14.15 24.11
N PHE A 5 -10.30 -12.94 23.56
CA PHE A 5 -11.14 -11.83 24.01
C PHE A 5 -12.17 -11.49 22.95
N LEU A 6 -13.45 -11.58 23.29
CA LEU A 6 -14.54 -11.09 22.45
C LEU A 6 -14.72 -9.59 22.69
N LEU A 7 -14.36 -8.75 21.70
CA LEU A 7 -14.47 -7.29 21.84
C LEU A 7 -15.84 -6.78 21.41
N ASN A 8 -16.36 -7.32 20.32
CA ASN A 8 -17.73 -7.15 19.88
C ASN A 8 -18.14 -8.39 19.09
N LYS A 9 -19.40 -8.46 18.63
CA LYS A 9 -19.91 -9.62 17.87
C LYS A 9 -18.92 -10.05 16.78
N ASN A 10 -18.47 -9.10 15.95
CA ASN A 10 -17.70 -9.39 14.75
C ASN A 10 -16.17 -9.35 14.96
N LEU A 11 -15.69 -9.14 16.18
CA LEU A 11 -14.25 -8.92 16.43
C LEU A 11 -13.78 -9.63 17.69
N VAL A 12 -12.81 -10.50 17.49
CA VAL A 12 -12.10 -11.23 18.53
C VAL A 12 -10.63 -10.84 18.52
N VAL A 13 -9.98 -10.89 19.69
CA VAL A 13 -8.53 -10.70 19.82
C VAL A 13 -7.92 -11.88 20.56
N LYS A 14 -6.98 -12.55 19.91
CA LYS A 14 -6.16 -13.63 20.47
C LYS A 14 -4.93 -13.01 21.11
N VAL A 15 -4.73 -13.27 22.40
CA VAL A 15 -3.62 -12.70 23.20
C VAL A 15 -2.73 -13.83 23.72
N LYS A 16 -1.43 -13.73 23.45
CA LYS A 16 -0.44 -14.71 23.90
C LYS A 16 0.86 -14.03 24.28
N ILE A 17 1.50 -14.47 25.35
CA ILE A 17 2.89 -14.08 25.62
C ILE A 17 3.82 -14.93 24.74
N VAL A 18 4.61 -14.26 23.91
CA VAL A 18 5.60 -14.88 23.03
C VAL A 18 7.02 -14.52 23.48
N LYS A 19 7.97 -15.43 23.25
CA LYS A 19 9.39 -15.21 23.51
C LYS A 19 10.12 -15.21 22.17
N LEU A 20 10.60 -14.06 21.73
CA LEU A 20 11.31 -13.85 20.46
C LEU A 20 12.77 -14.31 20.56
N ARG A 21 13.00 -15.55 21.00
CA ARG A 21 14.35 -16.10 21.28
C ARG A 21 15.24 -16.21 20.04
N CYS A 22 14.63 -16.45 18.88
CA CYS A 22 15.28 -16.61 17.59
C CYS A 22 15.97 -15.32 17.08
N CYS A 23 15.49 -14.13 17.46
CA CYS A 23 15.96 -12.88 16.88
C CYS A 23 16.42 -11.85 17.92
N VAL A 24 15.55 -11.42 18.83
CA VAL A 24 15.80 -10.25 19.70
C VAL A 24 15.77 -10.55 21.20
N LYS A 25 15.52 -11.82 21.58
CA LYS A 25 15.46 -12.32 22.96
C LYS A 25 14.50 -11.51 23.86
N LYS A 26 13.44 -10.96 23.27
CA LYS A 26 12.40 -10.21 24.00
C LYS A 26 11.23 -11.10 24.39
N LYS A 27 10.58 -10.76 25.50
CA LYS A 27 9.29 -11.31 25.91
C LYS A 27 8.22 -10.27 25.59
N CYS A 28 7.24 -10.62 24.77
CA CYS A 28 6.23 -9.68 24.30
C CYS A 28 4.82 -10.24 24.51
N TRP A 29 3.88 -9.37 24.81
CA TRP A 29 2.46 -9.61 24.54
C TRP A 29 2.24 -9.56 23.04
N CYS A 30 1.65 -10.62 22.48
CA CYS A 30 1.23 -10.70 21.10
C CYS A 30 -0.29 -10.64 21.05
N PHE A 31 -0.82 -9.58 20.48
CA PHE A 31 -2.24 -9.40 20.22
C PHE A 31 -2.47 -9.57 18.72
N VAL A 32 -3.45 -10.40 18.38
CA VAL A 32 -3.80 -10.73 17.00
C VAL A 32 -5.30 -10.63 16.86
N THR A 33 -5.78 -9.75 15.99
CA THR A 33 -7.21 -9.65 15.71
C THR A 33 -7.68 -10.80 14.82
N ASP A 34 -8.97 -11.10 14.94
CA ASP A 34 -9.70 -12.01 14.07
C ASP A 34 -11.10 -11.41 13.87
N GLY A 35 -11.40 -11.00 12.64
CA GLY A 35 -12.68 -10.38 12.27
C GLY A 35 -12.57 -8.93 11.80
N MET A 36 -11.37 -8.33 11.72
CA MET A 36 -11.19 -6.99 11.12
C MET A 36 -11.68 -6.91 9.68
N GLY A 37 -11.68 -8.04 8.97
CA GLY A 37 -12.30 -8.16 7.66
C GLY A 37 -13.77 -7.69 7.63
N ALA A 38 -14.53 -7.85 8.72
CA ALA A 38 -15.90 -7.33 8.84
C ALA A 38 -15.99 -5.79 8.78
N ALA A 39 -14.87 -5.08 8.73
CA ALA A 39 -14.79 -3.64 8.54
C ALA A 39 -13.90 -3.26 7.33
N SER A 40 -13.60 -4.20 6.42
CA SER A 40 -12.68 -4.00 5.28
C SER A 40 -11.27 -3.58 5.69
N GLN A 41 -10.87 -3.92 6.91
CA GLN A 41 -9.55 -3.70 7.49
C GLN A 41 -8.76 -5.02 7.41
N GLU A 42 -7.49 -4.97 7.00
CA GLU A 42 -6.58 -6.11 7.15
C GLU A 42 -6.41 -6.43 8.64
N GLU A 43 -6.22 -7.70 8.99
CA GLU A 43 -6.03 -8.08 10.39
C GLU A 43 -4.86 -7.31 11.00
N MET A 44 -4.94 -7.04 12.29
CA MET A 44 -3.99 -6.17 12.99
C MET A 44 -3.26 -6.97 14.06
N VAL A 45 -1.94 -6.82 14.08
CA VAL A 45 -1.07 -7.47 15.05
C VAL A 45 -0.33 -6.40 15.85
N VAL A 46 -0.30 -6.54 17.17
CA VAL A 46 0.54 -5.70 18.04
C VAL A 46 1.42 -6.63 18.87
N LEU A 47 2.74 -6.48 18.73
CA LEU A 47 3.71 -7.06 19.64
C LEU A 47 4.15 -5.96 20.60
N LEU A 48 3.91 -6.13 21.89
CA LEU A 48 4.24 -5.16 22.93
C LEU A 48 5.22 -5.78 23.92
N GLU A 49 6.42 -5.20 24.07
CA GLU A 49 7.42 -5.68 25.02
C GLU A 49 6.85 -5.67 26.45
N CYS A 50 6.96 -6.80 27.14
CA CYS A 50 6.49 -6.95 28.52
C CYS A 50 7.33 -6.09 29.46
N GLU A 51 6.68 -5.39 30.39
CA GLU A 51 7.37 -4.70 31.48
C GLU A 51 7.78 -5.69 32.58
N LYS A 52 8.69 -5.26 33.45
CA LYS A 52 9.08 -6.04 34.63
C LYS A 52 7.87 -6.17 35.56
N ASN A 53 7.57 -7.39 36.00
CA ASN A 53 6.44 -7.71 36.90
C ASN A 53 5.05 -7.34 36.33
N GLU A 54 4.92 -7.30 35.00
CA GLU A 54 3.63 -7.06 34.36
C GLU A 54 2.72 -8.29 34.49
N ASN A 55 1.74 -8.19 35.39
CA ASN A 55 0.81 -9.26 35.73
C ASN A 55 -0.58 -9.07 35.10
N THR A 56 -0.84 -7.90 34.52
CA THR A 56 -2.12 -7.56 33.89
C THR A 56 -1.96 -7.36 32.41
N ILE A 57 -2.98 -7.76 31.65
CA ILE A 57 -3.01 -7.56 30.19
C ILE A 57 -3.15 -6.07 29.88
N PRO A 58 -2.37 -5.51 28.94
CA PRO A 58 -2.51 -4.14 28.43
C PRO A 58 -3.85 -3.90 27.71
N LYS A 59 -4.90 -3.58 28.48
CA LYS A 59 -6.29 -3.43 27.99
C LYS A 59 -6.44 -2.33 26.93
N ASP A 60 -5.60 -1.31 26.97
CA ASP A 60 -5.63 -0.21 26.00
C ASP A 60 -5.46 -0.71 24.56
N VAL A 61 -4.66 -1.77 24.34
CA VAL A 61 -4.49 -2.39 23.01
C VAL A 61 -5.80 -3.02 22.54
N LEU A 62 -6.56 -3.65 23.44
CA LEU A 62 -7.89 -4.20 23.13
C LEU A 62 -8.88 -3.09 22.77
N SER A 63 -8.90 -2.01 23.55
CA SER A 63 -9.73 -0.84 23.27
C SER A 63 -9.40 -0.23 21.92
N HIS A 64 -8.11 -0.12 21.59
CA HIS A 64 -7.65 0.39 20.29
C HIS A 64 -8.19 -0.44 19.13
N PHE A 65 -8.14 -1.77 19.19
CA PHE A 65 -8.71 -2.59 18.12
C PHE A 65 -10.21 -2.39 17.94
N ASN A 66 -10.97 -2.26 19.03
CA ASN A 66 -12.40 -1.97 18.92
C ASN A 66 -12.66 -0.60 18.26
N THR A 67 -11.87 0.42 18.62
CA THR A 67 -11.92 1.75 18.01
C THR A 67 -11.51 1.71 16.52
N ALA A 68 -10.43 1.01 16.18
CA ALA A 68 -9.97 0.85 14.81
C ALA A 68 -11.02 0.16 13.93
N PHE A 69 -11.70 -0.87 14.46
CA PHE A 69 -12.81 -1.54 13.80
C PHE A 69 -14.00 -0.61 13.52
N ALA A 70 -14.36 0.24 14.49
CA ALA A 70 -15.43 1.22 14.32
C ALA A 70 -15.10 2.28 13.26
N TYR A 71 -13.84 2.74 13.21
CA TYR A 71 -13.37 3.66 12.16
C TYR A 71 -13.32 3.00 10.78
N ALA A 72 -12.86 1.76 10.70
CA ALA A 72 -12.81 1.00 9.46
C ALA A 72 -14.22 0.80 8.85
N LYS A 73 -15.25 0.56 9.69
CA LYS A 73 -16.66 0.52 9.24
C LYS A 73 -17.14 1.83 8.60
N GLN A 74 -16.52 2.95 8.92
CA GLN A 74 -16.81 4.26 8.33
C GLN A 74 -15.93 4.54 7.10
N GLY A 75 -15.12 3.58 6.66
CA GLY A 75 -14.19 3.71 5.53
C GLY A 75 -12.79 4.21 5.90
N TYR A 76 -12.53 4.48 7.19
CA TYR A 76 -11.20 4.90 7.65
C TYR A 76 -10.35 3.66 7.99
N VAL A 77 -9.79 3.05 6.96
CA VAL A 77 -8.90 1.89 7.08
C VAL A 77 -7.43 2.31 7.15
N VAL A 78 -6.59 1.46 7.73
CA VAL A 78 -5.14 1.59 7.78
C VAL A 78 -4.48 0.46 6.99
N SER A 79 -3.39 0.79 6.31
CA SER A 79 -2.62 -0.15 5.49
C SER A 79 -1.12 0.02 5.76
N ASP A 80 -0.27 -0.60 4.94
CA ASP A 80 1.18 -0.46 5.06
C ASP A 80 1.61 1.02 5.03
N LEU A 81 2.46 1.41 5.98
CA LEU A 81 2.89 2.79 6.26
C LEU A 81 1.73 3.75 6.60
N GLY A 82 0.54 3.23 6.89
CA GLY A 82 -0.55 3.96 7.51
C GLY A 82 -0.32 4.16 9.01
N PHE A 83 -1.17 4.96 9.65
CA PHE A 83 -1.01 5.28 11.08
C PHE A 83 -2.35 5.50 11.79
N THR A 84 -2.34 5.41 13.11
CA THR A 84 -3.39 5.91 14.00
C THR A 84 -2.76 6.84 15.01
N ILE A 85 -3.38 7.98 15.30
CA ILE A 85 -2.98 8.89 16.39
C ILE A 85 -4.04 8.84 17.50
N PHE A 86 -3.60 8.70 18.75
CA PHE A 86 -4.48 8.69 19.91
C PHE A 86 -4.82 10.11 20.35
N GLY A 87 -6.10 10.35 20.66
CA GLY A 87 -6.56 11.61 21.26
C GLY A 87 -6.40 11.69 22.78
N GLN A 88 -6.10 10.56 23.43
CA GLN A 88 -5.99 10.40 24.88
C GLN A 88 -4.71 9.64 25.24
N PRO A 89 -4.22 9.71 26.49
CA PRO A 89 -3.10 8.89 26.94
C PRO A 89 -3.33 7.40 26.66
N PHE A 90 -2.27 6.71 26.26
CA PHE A 90 -2.33 5.30 25.86
C PHE A 90 -1.21 4.51 26.53
N LEU A 91 -1.49 3.32 27.03
CA LEU A 91 -0.56 2.50 27.82
C LEU A 91 0.08 3.29 28.96
N GLY A 92 -0.74 4.05 29.68
CA GLY A 92 -0.32 4.85 30.84
C GLY A 92 0.56 6.07 30.53
N SER A 93 0.71 6.47 29.28
CA SER A 93 1.55 7.64 28.91
C SER A 93 0.90 8.52 27.85
N SER A 94 0.98 9.83 28.05
CA SER A 94 0.62 10.86 27.06
C SER A 94 1.68 11.03 25.96
N ASN A 95 2.87 10.44 26.13
CA ASN A 95 3.92 10.46 25.12
C ASN A 95 3.71 9.40 24.03
N ASN A 96 2.96 8.34 24.33
CA ASN A 96 2.55 7.36 23.33
C ASN A 96 1.50 8.00 22.42
N ALA A 97 1.89 8.32 21.19
CA ALA A 97 1.03 9.08 20.29
C ALA A 97 0.19 8.23 19.36
N GLY A 98 0.56 6.98 19.11
CA GLY A 98 -0.12 6.21 18.09
C GLY A 98 0.58 4.92 17.68
N PHE A 99 0.08 4.35 16.60
CA PHE A 99 0.72 3.24 15.89
C PHE A 99 1.08 3.64 14.46
N LEU A 100 2.26 3.23 14.01
CA LEU A 100 2.63 3.12 12.60
C LEU A 100 2.42 1.67 12.17
N TYR A 101 1.69 1.43 11.08
CA TYR A 101 1.37 0.09 10.59
C TYR A 101 2.32 -0.33 9.48
N ILE A 102 2.80 -1.56 9.55
CA ILE A 102 3.87 -2.06 8.68
C ILE A 102 3.56 -3.48 8.23
N LYS A 103 3.74 -3.77 6.95
CA LYS A 103 3.74 -5.13 6.42
C LYS A 103 5.11 -5.77 6.63
N PRO A 104 5.18 -6.97 7.24
CA PRO A 104 6.46 -7.67 7.38
C PRO A 104 7.09 -7.97 6.02
N THR A 105 8.42 -7.90 5.99
CA THR A 105 9.24 -8.19 4.82
C THR A 105 10.36 -9.16 5.22
N PHE A 106 11.46 -8.65 5.75
CA PHE A 106 12.64 -9.43 6.13
C PHE A 106 12.72 -9.76 7.62
N GLN A 107 11.77 -9.26 8.41
CA GLN A 107 11.74 -9.48 9.85
C GLN A 107 11.43 -10.96 10.16
N CYS A 108 12.07 -11.50 11.20
CA CYS A 108 11.76 -12.84 11.70
C CYS A 108 10.31 -12.92 12.18
N LEU A 109 9.57 -13.92 11.68
CA LEU A 109 8.17 -14.22 12.03
C LEU A 109 8.00 -15.54 12.80
N GLU A 110 9.11 -16.24 13.08
CA GLU A 110 9.08 -17.54 13.74
C GLU A 110 8.42 -17.47 15.11
N ASN A 111 7.63 -18.52 15.44
CA ASN A 111 6.95 -18.68 16.72
C ASN A 111 5.91 -17.60 17.06
N LEU A 112 5.45 -16.82 16.06
CA LEU A 112 4.35 -15.88 16.20
C LEU A 112 3.03 -16.51 15.74
N PRO A 113 1.93 -16.37 16.52
CA PRO A 113 0.61 -16.89 16.15
C PRO A 113 -0.11 -15.95 15.16
N LEU A 114 0.48 -15.74 13.97
CA LEU A 114 0.03 -14.74 13.01
C LEU A 114 -1.25 -15.18 12.25
N PRO A 115 -2.07 -14.24 11.75
CA PRO A 115 -3.18 -14.56 10.86
C PRO A 115 -2.73 -15.26 9.58
N THR A 116 -3.58 -16.13 9.03
CA THR A 116 -3.39 -16.75 7.70
C THR A 116 -3.81 -15.82 6.56
N VAL A 117 -4.52 -14.73 6.88
CA VAL A 117 -4.96 -13.68 5.94
C VAL A 117 -4.04 -12.47 6.01
N PRO A 118 -4.05 -11.56 5.01
CA PRO A 118 -3.23 -10.36 5.04
C PRO A 118 -3.44 -9.54 6.32
N TYR A 119 -2.33 -9.08 6.90
CA TYR A 119 -2.31 -8.36 8.16
C TYR A 119 -1.26 -7.23 8.17
N VAL A 120 -1.44 -6.30 9.09
CA VAL A 120 -0.48 -5.22 9.40
C VAL A 120 -0.01 -5.30 10.84
N VAL A 121 1.25 -4.97 11.08
CA VAL A 121 1.83 -4.91 12.43
C VAL A 121 1.90 -3.46 12.91
N GLY A 122 1.26 -3.16 14.04
CA GLY A 122 1.29 -1.85 14.68
C GLY A 122 2.53 -1.67 15.55
N VAL A 123 3.37 -0.70 15.20
CA VAL A 123 4.56 -0.29 15.97
C VAL A 123 4.28 1.04 16.67
N LEU A 124 4.38 1.04 18.01
CA LEU A 124 4.07 2.18 18.87
C LEU A 124 5.03 3.35 18.59
N ILE A 125 4.46 4.52 18.33
CA ILE A 125 5.20 5.75 18.04
C ILE A 125 5.02 6.79 19.16
N GLN A 126 6.06 7.61 19.34
CA GLN A 126 6.12 8.67 20.35
C GLN A 126 5.58 9.99 19.80
N ARG A 127 5.25 10.94 20.67
CA ARG A 127 4.58 12.21 20.31
C ARG A 127 5.35 13.05 19.29
N LEU A 128 6.67 13.12 19.42
CA LEU A 128 7.53 13.84 18.46
C LEU A 128 7.67 13.11 17.11
N GLU A 129 7.23 11.84 17.02
CA GLU A 129 7.28 11.04 15.79
C GLU A 129 5.97 11.15 14.99
N ALA A 130 4.88 11.62 15.59
CA ALA A 130 3.57 11.70 14.95
C ALA A 130 3.59 12.50 13.63
N PRO A 131 4.23 13.69 13.52
CA PRO A 131 4.33 14.40 12.25
C PRO A 131 5.05 13.59 11.16
N TRP A 132 6.05 12.79 11.54
CA TRP A 132 6.79 11.93 10.62
C TRP A 132 5.94 10.75 10.15
N ALA A 133 5.12 10.14 11.02
CA ALA A 133 4.18 9.11 10.61
C ALA A 133 3.15 9.62 9.59
N GLN A 134 2.65 10.84 9.78
CA GLN A 134 1.69 11.46 8.88
C GLN A 134 2.31 11.83 7.52
N LEU A 135 3.46 12.49 7.55
CA LEU A 135 4.04 13.11 6.37
C LEU A 135 5.03 12.20 5.65
N PHE A 136 5.84 11.45 6.39
CA PHE A 136 6.95 10.67 5.85
C PHE A 136 7.20 9.34 6.61
N PRO A 137 6.20 8.42 6.63
CA PRO A 137 6.20 7.20 7.44
C PRO A 137 7.33 6.23 7.08
N LEU A 138 7.73 6.17 5.81
CA LEU A 138 8.87 5.35 5.38
C LEU A 138 10.15 5.73 6.12
N ARG A 139 10.42 7.03 6.26
CA ARG A 139 11.59 7.53 6.97
C ARG A 139 11.48 7.26 8.48
N LEU A 140 10.29 7.34 9.06
CA LEU A 140 10.09 6.95 10.46
C LEU A 140 10.38 5.46 10.67
N MET A 141 9.84 4.60 9.80
CA MET A 141 10.08 3.16 9.80
C MET A 141 11.59 2.85 9.74
N LEU A 142 12.32 3.41 8.77
CA LEU A 142 13.76 3.16 8.60
C LEU A 142 14.59 3.72 9.76
N ARG A 143 14.17 4.84 10.35
CA ARG A 143 14.82 5.40 11.54
C ARG A 143 14.64 4.50 12.76
N LEU A 144 13.44 3.93 12.95
CA LEU A 144 13.19 2.91 13.97
C LEU A 144 14.07 1.67 13.74
N GLY A 145 14.19 1.19 12.50
CA GLY A 145 15.10 0.09 12.20
C GLY A 145 16.56 0.38 12.53
N THR A 146 17.01 1.62 12.28
CA THR A 146 18.36 2.06 12.66
C THR A 146 18.55 2.09 14.18
N GLU A 147 17.54 2.55 14.92
CA GLU A 147 17.56 2.65 16.38
C GLU A 147 17.64 1.26 17.03
N PHE A 148 16.78 0.34 16.57
CA PHE A 148 16.71 -1.03 17.10
C PHE A 148 17.67 -2.00 16.42
N ARG A 149 18.50 -1.53 15.47
CA ARG A 149 19.41 -2.33 14.65
C ARG A 149 18.71 -3.54 14.00
N TYR A 150 17.52 -3.33 13.47
CA TYR A 150 16.65 -4.38 12.93
C TYR A 150 16.05 -3.94 11.59
N TYR A 151 16.25 -4.73 10.53
CA TYR A 151 15.88 -4.34 9.16
C TYR A 151 14.49 -4.83 8.74
N PRO A 152 13.70 -4.01 8.03
CA PRO A 152 13.84 -2.55 7.87
C PRO A 152 13.41 -1.77 9.12
N CYS A 153 12.66 -2.42 10.02
CA CYS A 153 12.22 -1.89 11.31
C CYS A 153 11.83 -3.03 12.27
N PRO A 154 11.81 -2.81 13.60
CA PRO A 154 11.29 -3.80 14.54
C PRO A 154 9.79 -4.05 14.34
N LEU A 155 9.32 -5.27 14.62
CA LEU A 155 7.89 -5.60 14.65
C LEU A 155 7.27 -5.46 16.05
N TRP A 156 8.08 -5.14 17.07
CA TRP A 156 7.61 -4.98 18.44
C TRP A 156 7.67 -3.53 18.90
N SER A 157 6.76 -3.21 19.80
CA SER A 157 6.57 -1.92 20.43
C SER A 157 7.23 -1.91 21.81
N VAL A 158 7.90 -0.81 22.13
CA VAL A 158 8.55 -0.60 23.43
C VAL A 158 7.97 0.65 24.07
N ARG A 159 7.41 0.50 25.28
CA ARG A 159 6.89 1.60 26.11
C ARG A 159 8.05 2.42 26.69
N GLY A 160 7.81 3.70 26.92
CA GLY A 160 8.76 4.58 27.61
C GLY A 160 10.11 4.81 26.89
N ARG A 161 10.23 4.38 25.62
CA ARG A 161 11.44 4.64 24.83
C ARG A 161 11.57 6.12 24.47
N PRO A 162 12.80 6.66 24.32
CA PRO A 162 12.98 7.98 23.74
C PRO A 162 12.45 8.00 22.29
N SER A 163 12.04 9.19 21.88
CA SER A 163 11.65 9.45 20.50
C SER A 163 12.88 9.39 19.58
N VAL A 164 12.73 8.81 18.38
CA VAL A 164 13.81 8.79 17.37
C VAL A 164 13.92 10.10 16.59
N TYR A 165 12.96 11.01 16.78
CA TYR A 165 12.96 12.39 16.29
C TYR A 165 12.75 13.38 17.42
N GLY A 166 13.43 14.52 17.34
CA GLY A 166 13.19 15.69 18.18
C GLY A 166 12.26 16.69 17.53
N GLU A 167 12.33 17.94 17.98
CA GLU A 167 11.71 19.07 17.29
C GLU A 167 12.22 19.18 15.84
N ILE A 168 11.34 19.66 14.97
CA ILE A 168 11.63 19.77 13.54
C ILE A 168 12.58 20.95 13.34
N GLY A 169 13.87 20.65 13.24
CA GLY A 169 14.92 21.61 12.93
C GLY A 169 15.02 21.92 11.42
N HIS A 170 16.23 22.31 10.99
CA HIS A 170 16.54 22.58 9.58
C HIS A 170 16.73 21.27 8.79
N THR A 171 15.63 20.71 8.29
CA THR A 171 15.65 19.57 7.35
C THR A 171 15.23 20.02 5.94
N ILE A 172 15.76 19.33 4.91
CA ILE A 172 15.30 19.52 3.51
C ILE A 172 13.79 19.31 3.38
N MET A 173 13.21 18.50 4.28
CA MET A 173 11.78 18.23 4.27
C MET A 173 10.92 19.47 4.50
N ASN A 174 11.45 20.53 5.14
CA ASN A 174 10.75 21.81 5.29
C ASN A 174 10.49 22.50 3.93
N LEU A 175 11.30 22.21 2.90
CA LEU A 175 11.06 22.72 1.55
C LEU A 175 10.01 21.89 0.79
N LEU A 176 9.91 20.61 1.14
CA LEU A 176 9.11 19.62 0.41
C LEU A 176 7.72 19.43 1.03
N THR A 177 7.58 19.75 2.31
CA THR A 177 6.42 19.42 3.16
C THR A 177 6.11 20.54 4.13
N ASP A 178 4.82 20.74 4.43
CA ASP A 178 4.34 21.66 5.46
C ASP A 178 4.10 20.91 6.78
N PHE A 179 5.07 20.99 7.69
CA PHE A 179 4.95 20.40 9.03
C PHE A 179 4.09 21.22 10.00
N LYS A 180 3.75 22.47 9.66
CA LYS A 180 3.00 23.35 10.56
C LYS A 180 1.50 23.17 10.38
N ASN A 181 1.03 23.25 9.14
CA ASN A 181 -0.40 23.19 8.84
C ASN A 181 -0.80 21.94 8.05
N PHE A 182 0.15 21.06 7.71
CA PHE A 182 -0.09 19.82 6.96
C PHE A 182 -0.79 20.05 5.60
N GLN A 183 -0.66 21.25 5.02
CA GLN A 183 -1.36 21.62 3.78
C GLN A 183 -0.83 20.89 2.54
N TYR A 184 0.44 20.50 2.56
CA TYR A 184 1.05 19.76 1.47
C TYR A 184 2.16 18.83 1.94
N SER A 185 2.36 17.77 1.16
CA SER A 185 3.44 16.80 1.33
C SER A 185 4.01 16.38 -0.03
N ILE A 186 5.05 15.56 0.00
CA ILE A 186 5.59 14.91 -1.19
C ILE A 186 4.52 13.94 -1.73
N PRO A 187 4.11 14.08 -3.01
CA PRO A 187 3.22 13.11 -3.64
C PRO A 187 3.85 11.71 -3.62
N ARG A 188 3.06 10.70 -3.23
CA ARG A 188 3.50 9.30 -3.24
C ARG A 188 3.00 8.62 -4.52
N VAL A 189 3.85 7.77 -5.08
CA VAL A 189 3.47 6.83 -6.15
C VAL A 189 3.64 5.43 -5.56
N THR A 190 2.54 4.70 -5.46
CA THR A 190 2.51 3.38 -4.83
C THR A 190 3.39 2.41 -5.61
N GLY A 191 4.34 1.75 -4.95
CA GLY A 191 5.25 0.78 -5.57
C GLY A 191 6.42 1.38 -6.36
N LEU A 192 6.60 2.70 -6.33
CA LEU A 192 7.81 3.33 -6.88
C LEU A 192 9.01 2.96 -6.00
N VAL A 193 10.09 2.52 -6.65
CA VAL A 193 11.34 2.14 -5.95
C VAL A 193 12.52 2.89 -6.56
N ILE A 194 13.47 3.30 -5.70
CA ILE A 194 14.71 3.95 -6.09
C ILE A 194 15.87 3.04 -5.69
N HIS A 195 16.56 2.47 -6.66
CA HIS A 195 17.76 1.65 -6.48
C HIS A 195 19.01 2.45 -6.85
N MET A 196 19.88 2.71 -5.88
CA MET A 196 21.16 3.36 -6.09
C MET A 196 22.28 2.31 -6.05
N GLU A 197 22.99 2.19 -7.17
CA GLU A 197 24.23 1.43 -7.30
C GLU A 197 25.42 2.40 -7.37
N GLU A 198 26.64 1.88 -7.53
CA GLU A 198 27.85 2.70 -7.52
C GLU A 198 27.90 3.73 -8.65
N THR A 199 27.52 3.31 -9.86
CA THR A 199 27.56 4.12 -11.09
C THR A 199 26.18 4.40 -11.68
N THR A 200 25.15 3.65 -11.30
CA THR A 200 23.81 3.78 -11.87
C THR A 200 22.78 3.99 -10.76
N THR A 201 21.74 4.76 -11.05
CA THR A 201 20.57 4.86 -10.17
C THR A 201 19.33 4.57 -10.99
N THR A 202 18.57 3.54 -10.61
CA THR A 202 17.37 3.10 -11.32
C THR A 202 16.13 3.46 -10.52
N ILE A 203 15.23 4.23 -11.13
CA ILE A 203 13.93 4.60 -10.59
C ILE A 203 12.88 3.76 -11.32
N GLN A 204 12.29 2.82 -10.59
CA GLN A 204 11.31 1.90 -11.12
C GLN A 204 9.91 2.46 -10.92
N LEU A 205 9.20 2.69 -12.02
CA LEU A 205 7.85 3.25 -12.06
C LEU A 205 6.85 2.13 -12.40
N PRO A 206 5.89 1.80 -11.51
CA PRO A 206 4.88 0.82 -11.83
C PRO A 206 3.97 1.30 -12.96
N GLN A 207 3.89 0.54 -14.05
CA GLN A 207 3.04 0.85 -15.20
C GLN A 207 1.57 1.02 -14.81
N ASP A 208 1.08 0.19 -13.89
CA ASP A 208 -0.29 0.24 -13.38
C ASP A 208 -0.57 1.40 -12.40
N ARG A 209 0.41 2.30 -12.21
CA ARG A 209 0.31 3.55 -11.44
C ARG A 209 0.64 4.78 -12.27
N TYR A 210 0.57 4.67 -13.60
CA TYR A 210 0.71 5.78 -14.54
C TYR A 210 -0.15 7.00 -14.17
N ASP A 211 -1.40 6.79 -13.75
CA ASP A 211 -2.28 7.88 -13.32
C ASP A 211 -1.77 8.64 -12.08
N GLU A 212 -1.15 7.94 -11.13
CA GLU A 212 -0.51 8.57 -9.97
C GLU A 212 0.69 9.41 -10.42
N VAL A 213 1.55 8.86 -11.29
CA VAL A 213 2.71 9.56 -11.86
C VAL A 213 2.25 10.84 -12.57
N ASN A 214 1.24 10.78 -13.44
CA ASN A 214 0.71 11.97 -14.11
C ASN A 214 0.10 13.00 -13.17
N LYS A 215 -0.64 12.55 -12.14
CA LYS A 215 -1.16 13.45 -11.09
C LYS A 215 -0.02 14.16 -10.36
N THR A 216 1.10 13.48 -10.06
CA THR A 216 2.27 14.11 -9.42
C THR A 216 2.88 15.20 -10.30
N GLN A 217 3.00 14.98 -11.61
CA GLN A 217 3.52 15.98 -12.55
C GLN A 217 2.63 17.22 -12.63
N ASN A 218 1.31 17.02 -12.69
CA ASN A 218 0.35 18.11 -12.76
C ASN A 218 0.36 18.97 -11.48
N LYS A 219 0.48 18.34 -10.30
CA LYS A 219 0.67 19.04 -9.03
C LYS A 219 1.98 19.84 -9.02
N ALA A 220 3.07 19.28 -9.55
CA ALA A 220 4.36 19.96 -9.64
C ALA A 220 4.30 21.20 -10.56
N ARG A 221 3.50 21.18 -11.63
CA ARG A 221 3.26 22.35 -12.51
C ARG A 221 2.54 23.50 -11.77
N LYS A 222 1.43 23.20 -11.09
CA LYS A 222 0.66 24.21 -10.32
C LYS A 222 1.49 24.89 -9.23
N ARG A 223 2.40 24.14 -8.57
CA ARG A 223 3.29 24.71 -7.54
C ARG A 223 4.32 25.70 -8.10
N LYS A 224 4.79 25.52 -9.34
CA LYS A 224 5.67 26.51 -10.00
C LYS A 224 4.95 27.80 -10.36
N GLN A 225 3.65 27.74 -10.66
CA GLN A 225 2.84 28.94 -10.97
C GLN A 225 2.47 29.75 -9.72
N HIS A 226 2.29 29.10 -8.56
CA HIS A 226 1.93 29.79 -7.31
C HIS A 226 3.13 30.25 -6.45
N LYS A 227 4.37 29.90 -6.79
CA LYS A 227 5.58 30.36 -6.07
C LYS A 227 6.57 31.02 -7.02
N THR A 228 6.40 32.31 -7.29
CA THR A 228 7.47 33.23 -7.74
C THR A 228 8.40 33.56 -6.57
N ARG A 229 9.09 32.55 -6.03
CA ARG A 229 10.30 32.77 -5.22
C ARG A 229 11.33 31.70 -5.57
N PRO A 230 12.47 32.06 -6.20
CA PRO A 230 13.56 31.13 -6.40
C PRO A 230 14.22 30.90 -5.04
N GLY A 231 13.80 29.84 -4.34
CA GLY A 231 14.57 29.35 -3.20
C GLY A 231 15.85 28.75 -3.74
N ASN A 232 16.95 29.49 -3.69
CA ASN A 232 18.29 28.98 -3.98
C ASN A 232 18.56 27.80 -3.04
N VAL A 233 18.65 26.59 -3.59
CA VAL A 233 19.01 25.35 -2.86
C VAL A 233 20.51 25.32 -2.50
N ASN A 234 21.21 26.46 -2.62
CA ASN A 234 22.66 26.55 -2.45
C ASN A 234 23.12 26.71 -0.98
N ASP A 235 22.22 26.99 -0.03
CA ASP A 235 22.56 27.21 1.39
C ASP A 235 22.29 26.00 2.30
N LEU A 236 22.65 24.79 1.87
CA LEU A 236 22.76 23.65 2.80
C LEU A 236 24.24 23.42 3.15
N GLN A 237 24.63 23.94 4.32
CA GLN A 237 25.85 23.53 5.00
C GLN A 237 25.90 22.01 5.12
N LYS A 238 27.02 21.43 4.68
CA LYS A 238 27.38 20.02 4.89
C LYS A 238 27.47 19.72 6.39
N LYS A 239 26.36 19.34 7.03
CA LYS A 239 26.39 18.65 8.33
C LYS A 239 26.30 17.15 8.09
N LYS A 240 27.15 16.42 8.83
CA LYS A 240 27.43 14.98 8.70
C LYS A 240 26.17 14.19 8.33
N THR A 241 26.18 13.66 7.11
CA THR A 241 25.17 12.73 6.60
C THR A 241 24.95 11.62 7.62
N GLY A 242 23.69 11.38 7.98
CA GLY A 242 23.32 10.25 8.80
C GLY A 242 23.86 9.00 8.13
N LYS A 243 24.79 8.30 8.80
CA LYS A 243 25.38 7.07 8.27
C LYS A 243 24.24 6.08 8.00
N VAL A 244 23.97 5.80 6.73
CA VAL A 244 23.24 4.59 6.33
C VAL A 244 24.02 3.43 6.95
N LYS A 245 23.41 2.64 7.83
CA LYS A 245 24.08 1.50 8.49
C LYS A 245 23.72 0.22 7.73
N ASN A 246 24.74 -0.54 7.32
CA ASN A 246 24.51 -1.85 6.75
C ASN A 246 24.27 -2.83 7.90
N ILE A 247 23.12 -3.50 7.92
CA ILE A 247 22.77 -4.46 8.97
C ILE A 247 23.49 -5.80 8.76
N GLN A 248 23.93 -6.10 7.52
CA GLN A 248 24.65 -7.34 7.20
C GLN A 248 26.17 -7.20 7.13
N ASN A 249 26.73 -6.00 7.37
CA ASN A 249 28.18 -5.72 7.32
C ASN A 249 28.92 -6.17 6.03
N LYS A 250 28.19 -6.46 4.93
CA LYS A 250 28.75 -6.79 3.60
C LYS A 250 28.99 -5.52 2.76
N ALA A 251 29.77 -5.62 1.69
CA ALA A 251 29.83 -4.53 0.70
C ALA A 251 28.43 -4.31 0.09
N ARG A 252 27.98 -3.06 -0.01
CA ARG A 252 26.64 -2.73 -0.52
C ARG A 252 26.65 -2.78 -2.03
N LYS A 253 25.79 -3.62 -2.62
CA LYS A 253 25.56 -3.64 -4.06
C LYS A 253 24.48 -2.63 -4.50
N VAL A 254 23.40 -2.54 -3.72
CA VAL A 254 22.25 -1.66 -4.01
C VAL A 254 21.79 -0.98 -2.72
N THR A 255 21.46 0.31 -2.78
CA THR A 255 20.94 1.10 -1.67
C THR A 255 19.63 1.79 -2.06
N GLY A 256 18.60 1.67 -1.23
CA GLY A 256 17.33 2.38 -1.42
C GLY A 256 17.40 3.86 -1.04
N ALA A 257 16.60 4.70 -1.69
CA ALA A 257 16.36 6.09 -1.28
C ALA A 257 14.89 6.32 -0.90
N SER A 258 14.63 7.22 0.05
CA SER A 258 13.28 7.48 0.58
C SER A 258 12.48 8.48 -0.26
N PHE A 259 13.16 9.39 -0.97
CA PHE A 259 12.52 10.33 -1.88
C PHE A 259 13.45 10.72 -3.03
N ILE A 260 12.87 11.34 -4.06
CA ILE A 260 13.61 11.94 -5.17
C ILE A 260 13.13 13.37 -5.46
N VAL A 261 14.08 14.26 -5.74
CA VAL A 261 13.83 15.64 -6.20
C VAL A 261 14.47 15.82 -7.57
N LEU A 262 13.65 16.19 -8.56
CA LEU A 262 14.08 16.46 -9.94
C LEU A 262 13.95 17.95 -10.21
N THR A 263 15.04 18.62 -10.60
CA THR A 263 15.03 20.07 -10.85
C THR A 263 15.72 20.42 -12.16
N GLY A 264 15.12 21.35 -12.91
CA GLY A 264 15.64 21.87 -14.18
C GLY A 264 16.38 23.19 -14.01
N SER A 265 17.25 23.29 -13.00
CA SER A 265 17.93 24.52 -12.59
C SER A 265 19.44 24.50 -12.83
N LEU A 266 19.95 23.49 -13.54
CA LEU A 266 21.37 23.42 -13.86
C LEU A 266 21.69 24.52 -14.88
N LYS A 267 22.65 25.38 -14.54
CA LYS A 267 23.12 26.44 -15.44
C LYS A 267 23.84 25.80 -16.64
N THR A 268 23.56 26.30 -17.83
CA THR A 268 24.12 25.83 -19.11
C THR A 268 25.62 26.11 -19.29
N SER A 269 26.25 26.81 -18.34
CA SER A 269 27.67 27.19 -18.37
C SER A 269 28.64 26.05 -18.02
N THR A 270 28.13 24.87 -17.64
CA THR A 270 28.94 23.67 -17.38
C THR A 270 28.67 22.62 -18.46
N PRO A 271 29.67 21.86 -18.93
CA PRO A 271 29.50 20.78 -19.93
C PRO A 271 28.70 19.57 -19.40
N ASN A 272 28.11 19.68 -18.21
CA ASN A 272 27.36 18.62 -17.56
C ASN A 272 25.87 18.75 -17.87
N THR A 273 25.29 17.68 -18.37
CA THR A 273 23.84 17.55 -18.66
C THR A 273 23.01 17.38 -17.38
N ALA A 274 23.60 16.78 -16.35
CA ALA A 274 22.97 16.59 -15.04
C ALA A 274 23.99 16.48 -13.90
N LYS A 275 23.55 16.81 -12.69
CA LYS A 275 24.27 16.64 -11.41
C LYS A 275 23.39 15.87 -10.44
N VAL A 276 23.96 14.83 -9.83
CA VAL A 276 23.29 13.99 -8.83
C VAL A 276 23.92 14.25 -7.46
N SER A 277 23.11 14.26 -6.42
CA SER A 277 23.58 14.37 -5.04
C SER A 277 22.62 13.65 -4.09
N ILE A 278 23.17 13.09 -3.02
CA ILE A 278 22.38 12.51 -1.93
C ILE A 278 22.12 13.61 -0.90
N VAL A 279 20.85 13.82 -0.57
CA VAL A 279 20.42 14.81 0.42
C VAL A 279 19.64 14.08 1.52
N GLU A 280 20.21 14.03 2.72
CA GLU A 280 19.71 13.20 3.82
C GLU A 280 19.59 11.71 3.39
N ASP A 281 18.37 11.19 3.26
CA ASP A 281 18.06 9.83 2.82
C ASP A 281 17.39 9.78 1.43
N GLY A 282 17.45 10.89 0.66
CA GLY A 282 16.87 11.00 -0.67
C GLY A 282 17.87 11.40 -1.74
N LEU A 283 17.40 11.37 -2.99
CA LEU A 283 18.17 11.66 -4.19
C LEU A 283 17.77 13.01 -4.78
N MET A 284 18.71 13.88 -5.07
CA MET A 284 18.48 15.14 -5.79
C MET A 284 19.19 15.08 -7.15
N VAL A 285 18.43 15.23 -8.23
CA VAL A 285 18.92 15.25 -9.60
C VAL A 285 18.63 16.63 -10.21
N GLN A 286 19.69 17.36 -10.50
CA GLN A 286 19.65 18.66 -11.19
C GLN A 286 19.98 18.44 -12.66
N MET A 287 19.16 18.96 -13.55
CA MET A 287 19.24 18.79 -14.99
C MET A 287 19.13 20.15 -15.68
N VAL A 288 19.57 20.22 -16.93
CA VAL A 288 19.30 21.38 -17.79
C VAL A 288 17.79 21.51 -18.08
N PRO A 289 17.27 22.72 -18.31
CA PRO A 289 15.84 22.96 -18.54
C PRO A 289 15.22 22.11 -19.66
N GLU A 290 15.97 21.86 -20.74
CA GLU A 290 15.54 21.08 -21.90
C GLU A 290 15.33 19.61 -21.51
N SER A 291 16.24 19.06 -20.70
CA SER A 291 16.21 17.66 -20.27
C SER A 291 15.06 17.36 -19.32
N ILE A 292 14.68 18.30 -18.43
CA ILE A 292 13.49 18.11 -17.58
C ILE A 292 12.19 18.18 -18.38
N LEU A 293 12.14 18.93 -19.48
CA LEU A 293 10.99 18.96 -20.40
C LEU A 293 10.88 17.66 -21.18
N ALA A 294 12.01 17.14 -21.67
CA ALA A 294 12.09 15.83 -22.34
C ALA A 294 11.65 14.71 -21.40
N LEU A 295 12.13 14.69 -20.15
CA LEU A 295 11.71 13.72 -19.14
C LEU A 295 10.20 13.77 -18.90
N ARG A 296 9.62 14.97 -18.76
CA ARG A 296 8.16 15.12 -18.59
C ARG A 296 7.37 14.64 -19.80
N LYS A 297 7.92 14.75 -21.01
CA LYS A 297 7.31 14.19 -22.21
C LYS A 297 7.36 12.66 -22.16
N ALA A 298 8.54 12.07 -21.95
CA ALA A 298 8.73 10.63 -21.86
C ALA A 298 7.81 9.98 -20.81
N LEU A 299 7.74 10.54 -19.60
CA LEU A 299 6.86 10.04 -18.55
C LEU A 299 5.36 10.14 -18.90
N ARG A 300 4.94 11.16 -19.67
CA ARG A 300 3.54 11.25 -20.17
C ARG A 300 3.25 10.23 -21.26
N GLU A 301 4.26 9.87 -22.05
CA GLU A 301 4.15 8.87 -23.11
C GLU A 301 4.43 7.45 -22.60
N MET A 302 4.66 7.29 -21.28
CA MET A 302 5.03 6.02 -20.63
C MET A 302 6.30 5.39 -21.25
N HIS A 303 7.24 6.24 -21.65
CA HIS A 303 8.55 5.84 -22.16
C HIS A 303 9.61 5.94 -21.07
N ASP A 304 10.54 4.99 -21.13
CA ASP A 304 11.75 5.00 -20.32
C ASP A 304 12.62 6.22 -20.67
N PHE A 305 13.36 6.71 -19.68
CA PHE A 305 14.18 7.89 -19.86
C PHE A 305 15.50 7.76 -19.11
N THR A 306 16.61 8.00 -19.81
CA THR A 306 17.95 7.94 -19.22
C THR A 306 18.55 9.32 -19.12
N ILE A 307 18.95 9.69 -17.91
CA ILE A 307 19.66 10.93 -17.60
C ILE A 307 21.13 10.57 -17.49
N LYS A 308 21.95 11.03 -18.45
CA LYS A 308 23.41 10.89 -18.37
C LYS A 308 23.98 12.00 -17.50
N THR A 309 24.93 11.66 -16.63
CA THR A 309 25.69 12.59 -15.79
C THR A 309 27.15 12.56 -16.24
N SER A 310 27.81 13.72 -16.26
CA SER A 310 29.25 13.72 -16.55
C SER A 310 30.02 13.29 -15.30
N PRO A 311 31.00 12.39 -15.43
CA PRO A 311 31.85 12.02 -14.31
C PRO A 311 32.59 13.26 -13.81
N SER A 312 32.53 13.50 -12.51
CA SER A 312 33.33 14.51 -11.83
C SER A 312 33.94 13.87 -10.60
N THR A 313 35.05 14.42 -10.09
CA THR A 313 35.76 13.94 -8.89
C THR A 313 34.88 13.78 -7.64
N SER A 314 33.66 14.35 -7.64
CA SER A 314 32.69 14.27 -6.54
C SER A 314 31.44 13.42 -6.81
N ASN A 315 31.23 12.93 -8.04
CA ASN A 315 29.99 12.25 -8.43
C ASN A 315 30.28 10.94 -9.16
N THR A 316 30.11 9.81 -8.47
CA THR A 316 30.34 8.46 -9.02
C THR A 316 29.20 7.97 -9.91
N VAL A 317 28.00 8.53 -9.73
CA VAL A 317 26.81 8.19 -10.53
C VAL A 317 27.00 8.74 -11.95
N GLN A 318 26.98 7.83 -12.93
CA GLN A 318 27.13 8.04 -14.38
C GLN A 318 25.77 8.10 -15.12
N SER A 319 24.75 7.43 -14.59
CA SER A 319 23.39 7.52 -15.15
C SER A 319 22.28 7.40 -14.10
N VAL A 320 21.17 8.07 -14.39
CA VAL A 320 19.90 7.89 -13.68
C VAL A 320 18.86 7.39 -14.69
N ASN A 321 18.41 6.16 -14.52
CA ASN A 321 17.49 5.49 -15.42
C ASN A 321 16.08 5.53 -14.82
N MET A 322 15.10 6.05 -15.56
CA MET A 322 13.68 5.93 -15.24
C MET A 322 13.09 4.83 -16.10
N VAL A 323 12.64 3.76 -15.46
CA VAL A 323 12.18 2.54 -16.14
C VAL A 323 10.77 2.22 -15.72
N TRP A 324 9.88 2.06 -16.68
CA TRP A 324 8.52 1.57 -16.46
C TRP A 324 8.54 0.06 -16.30
N VAL A 325 8.22 -0.40 -15.10
CA VAL A 325 8.21 -1.82 -14.77
C VAL A 325 6.77 -2.30 -14.64
N SER A 326 6.48 -3.46 -15.25
CA SER A 326 5.31 -4.24 -14.87
C SER A 326 5.59 -4.78 -13.46
N ARG A 327 4.65 -4.58 -12.53
CA ARG A 327 4.82 -5.21 -11.21
C ARG A 327 4.70 -6.71 -11.40
N ASN A 328 5.71 -7.44 -10.95
CA ASN A 328 5.51 -8.79 -10.45
C ASN A 328 4.64 -8.62 -9.20
N VAL A 329 3.32 -8.57 -9.37
CA VAL A 329 2.41 -8.85 -8.26
C VAL A 329 2.92 -10.16 -7.68
N SER A 330 3.12 -10.19 -6.35
CA SER A 330 3.50 -11.40 -5.62
C SER A 330 2.85 -12.59 -6.29
N SER A 331 3.65 -13.58 -6.67
CA SER A 331 3.27 -14.85 -7.29
C SER A 331 2.41 -15.70 -6.34
N GLU A 332 1.35 -15.11 -5.80
CA GLU A 332 0.14 -15.84 -5.48
C GLU A 332 -0.40 -16.27 -6.85
N SER A 333 -0.30 -17.57 -7.13
CA SER A 333 -0.97 -18.16 -8.28
C SER A 333 -2.47 -17.95 -8.07
N HIS A 334 -3.02 -16.85 -8.60
CA HIS A 334 -4.46 -16.67 -8.64
C HIS A 334 -5.00 -17.66 -9.67
N VAL A 335 -5.61 -18.71 -9.18
CA VAL A 335 -6.30 -19.71 -9.98
C VAL A 335 -7.77 -19.34 -9.98
N SER A 336 -8.39 -19.30 -11.16
CA SER A 336 -9.81 -19.02 -11.31
C SER A 336 -10.63 -20.06 -10.53
N PRO A 337 -11.50 -19.63 -9.60
CA PRO A 337 -12.48 -20.49 -8.94
C PRO A 337 -13.52 -21.06 -9.90
N ILE A 338 -13.61 -20.56 -11.13
CA ILE A 338 -14.59 -21.01 -12.14
C ILE A 338 -14.08 -22.26 -12.84
N ASP A 339 -12.84 -22.26 -13.33
CA ASP A 339 -12.34 -23.28 -14.26
C ASP A 339 -10.87 -23.66 -14.05
N GLY A 340 -10.22 -23.16 -13.00
CA GLY A 340 -8.81 -23.48 -12.73
C GLY A 340 -7.80 -22.73 -13.60
N THR A 341 -8.24 -21.75 -14.42
CA THR A 341 -7.31 -20.96 -15.24
C THR A 341 -6.33 -20.18 -14.37
N VAL A 342 -5.03 -20.27 -14.69
CA VAL A 342 -3.99 -19.49 -14.01
C VAL A 342 -4.04 -18.04 -14.50
N LEU A 343 -4.19 -17.11 -13.56
CA LEU A 343 -4.32 -15.66 -13.81
C LEU A 343 -3.05 -14.87 -13.44
N THR A 344 -1.93 -15.56 -13.21
CA THR A 344 -0.67 -14.95 -12.73
C THR A 344 -0.14 -13.83 -13.64
N GLU A 345 -0.34 -13.95 -14.95
CA GLU A 345 0.12 -12.96 -15.94
C GLU A 345 -0.96 -11.93 -16.33
N VAL A 346 -2.16 -12.05 -15.76
CA VAL A 346 -3.29 -11.17 -16.09
C VAL A 346 -3.24 -9.92 -15.20
N PRO A 347 -3.32 -8.69 -15.77
CA PRO A 347 -3.41 -7.47 -14.99
C PRO A 347 -4.56 -7.52 -13.98
N SER A 348 -4.26 -7.25 -12.71
CA SER A 348 -5.24 -7.27 -11.63
C SER A 348 -5.33 -5.93 -10.90
N ILE A 349 -6.54 -5.58 -10.47
CA ILE A 349 -6.80 -4.43 -9.61
C ILE A 349 -7.37 -4.97 -8.30
N ARG A 350 -6.65 -4.74 -7.20
CA ARG A 350 -7.14 -5.03 -5.86
C ARG A 350 -8.15 -3.97 -5.43
N VAL A 351 -9.36 -4.40 -5.09
CA VAL A 351 -10.44 -3.50 -4.73
C VAL A 351 -10.48 -3.32 -3.22
N HIS A 352 -10.28 -2.07 -2.80
CA HIS A 352 -10.28 -1.68 -1.38
C HIS A 352 -11.63 -1.08 -0.94
N SER A 353 -12.57 -0.91 -1.88
CA SER A 353 -13.90 -0.35 -1.66
C SER A 353 -14.93 -1.44 -1.94
N SER A 354 -15.45 -2.04 -0.89
CA SER A 354 -16.44 -3.10 -0.96
C SER A 354 -17.84 -2.51 -1.21
N CYS A 355 -18.56 -3.05 -2.20
CA CYS A 355 -20.01 -2.99 -2.17
C CYS A 355 -20.44 -3.91 -1.02
N ASP A 356 -20.71 -3.31 0.14
CA ASP A 356 -21.07 -4.03 1.35
C ASP A 356 -22.58 -4.14 1.46
N PHE A 357 -23.10 -5.32 1.13
CA PHE A 357 -24.48 -5.67 1.41
C PHE A 357 -24.56 -6.21 2.82
N THR A 358 -24.96 -5.35 3.76
CA THR A 358 -25.30 -5.74 5.13
C THR A 358 -26.74 -5.36 5.45
N ARG A 359 -27.58 -6.36 5.69
CA ARG A 359 -28.63 -6.33 6.72
C ARG A 359 -28.82 -7.75 7.25
N ARG A 360 -28.80 -7.86 8.57
CA ARG A 360 -29.26 -8.97 9.44
C ARG A 360 -28.57 -10.34 9.38
N GLU A 361 -27.68 -10.63 8.43
CA GLU A 361 -27.11 -11.99 8.31
C GLU A 361 -25.66 -12.11 8.80
N VAL A 362 -25.34 -13.30 9.33
CA VAL A 362 -24.04 -13.76 9.85
C VAL A 362 -22.97 -13.86 8.74
N TYR A 363 -23.36 -13.78 7.47
CA TYR A 363 -22.44 -13.96 6.34
C TYR A 363 -22.31 -12.68 5.53
N ARG A 364 -21.11 -12.40 5.02
CA ARG A 364 -20.83 -11.26 4.16
C ARG A 364 -20.00 -11.66 2.96
N ILE A 365 -20.43 -11.20 1.78
CA ILE A 365 -19.68 -11.33 0.53
C ILE A 365 -18.84 -10.07 0.29
N ARG A 366 -17.57 -10.23 -0.10
CA ARG A 366 -16.65 -9.13 -0.39
C ARG A 366 -16.00 -9.30 -1.75
N TRP A 367 -16.16 -8.31 -2.62
CA TRP A 367 -15.35 -8.18 -3.83
C TRP A 367 -13.90 -7.80 -3.48
N SER A 368 -12.93 -8.60 -3.93
CA SER A 368 -11.51 -8.49 -3.54
C SER A 368 -10.58 -8.09 -4.69
N HIS A 369 -10.76 -8.69 -5.87
CA HIS A 369 -9.91 -8.47 -7.03
C HIS A 369 -10.75 -8.39 -8.30
N VAL A 370 -10.25 -7.68 -9.30
CA VAL A 370 -10.72 -7.80 -10.67
C VAL A 370 -9.52 -8.01 -11.59
N PHE A 371 -9.60 -9.05 -12.42
CA PHE A 371 -8.63 -9.37 -13.45
C PHE A 371 -9.16 -8.89 -14.80
N LEU A 372 -8.26 -8.34 -15.62
CA LEU A 372 -8.60 -7.78 -16.92
C LEU A 372 -7.82 -8.50 -18.02
N LYS A 373 -8.53 -9.29 -18.82
CA LYS A 373 -8.00 -9.85 -20.06
C LYS A 373 -8.45 -8.95 -21.21
N ARG A 374 -7.50 -8.29 -21.87
CA ARG A 374 -7.74 -7.50 -23.10
C ARG A 374 -7.36 -8.34 -24.32
N GLY A 375 -8.12 -8.21 -25.40
CA GLY A 375 -7.75 -8.77 -26.70
C GLY A 375 -6.37 -8.26 -27.15
N ILE A 376 -5.62 -9.13 -27.82
CA ILE A 376 -4.19 -8.96 -28.17
C ILE A 376 -3.97 -7.79 -29.17
N ASP A 377 -5.01 -7.32 -29.85
CA ASP A 377 -4.87 -6.45 -31.03
C ASP A 377 -4.93 -4.94 -30.79
N ASN A 378 -5.04 -4.44 -29.54
CA ASN A 378 -4.93 -2.99 -29.32
C ASN A 378 -4.63 -2.57 -27.86
N PRO A 379 -3.36 -2.41 -27.48
CA PRO A 379 -2.97 -1.87 -26.17
C PRO A 379 -3.31 -0.37 -26.00
N SER A 380 -3.63 0.32 -27.10
CA SER A 380 -3.53 1.78 -27.26
C SER A 380 -4.85 2.57 -27.24
N ARG A 381 -6.04 1.94 -27.19
CA ARG A 381 -7.31 2.66 -27.01
C ARG A 381 -7.81 2.56 -25.58
N GLY A 382 -7.44 3.57 -24.79
CA GLY A 382 -7.76 3.67 -23.38
C GLY A 382 -9.24 3.89 -23.09
N VAL A 383 -9.92 2.85 -22.60
CA VAL A 383 -11.09 3.05 -21.74
C VAL A 383 -10.61 3.90 -20.56
N SER A 384 -11.27 5.03 -20.29
CA SER A 384 -10.92 5.84 -19.14
C SER A 384 -10.98 4.97 -17.88
N SER A 385 -9.95 5.00 -17.03
CA SER A 385 -9.91 4.26 -15.76
C SER A 385 -11.23 4.39 -14.97
N ARG A 386 -11.88 5.56 -15.06
CA ARG A 386 -13.19 5.84 -14.43
C ARG A 386 -14.37 5.05 -15.01
N GLY A 387 -14.42 4.82 -16.31
CA GLY A 387 -15.48 4.04 -16.96
C GLY A 387 -15.42 2.56 -16.55
N LEU A 388 -14.22 2.01 -16.54
CA LEU A 388 -13.98 0.63 -16.11
C LEU A 388 -14.27 0.43 -14.62
N SER A 389 -13.91 1.39 -13.76
CA SER A 389 -14.24 1.31 -12.32
C SER A 389 -15.75 1.38 -12.06
N ARG A 390 -16.51 2.13 -12.85
CA ARG A 390 -17.98 2.15 -12.75
C ARG A 390 -18.59 0.82 -13.19
N LEU A 391 -18.16 0.32 -14.35
CA LEU A 391 -18.59 -0.98 -14.89
C LEU A 391 -18.38 -2.12 -13.89
N THR A 392 -17.14 -2.30 -13.44
CA THR A 392 -16.78 -3.35 -12.49
C THR A 392 -17.51 -3.18 -11.15
N GLY A 393 -17.73 -1.94 -10.70
CA GLY A 393 -18.52 -1.65 -9.50
C GLY A 393 -20.00 -2.00 -9.62
N ASP A 394 -20.63 -1.74 -10.76
CA ASP A 394 -22.05 -2.05 -10.99
C ASP A 394 -22.27 -3.57 -11.12
N LEU A 395 -21.38 -4.28 -11.83
CA LEU A 395 -21.40 -5.75 -11.92
C LEU A 395 -21.17 -6.41 -10.56
N ALA A 396 -20.17 -5.92 -9.80
CA ALA A 396 -19.92 -6.41 -8.44
C ALA A 396 -21.15 -6.20 -7.54
N ARG A 397 -21.81 -5.04 -7.66
CA ARG A 397 -23.00 -4.71 -6.89
C ARG A 397 -24.14 -5.70 -7.17
N ALA A 398 -24.48 -5.87 -8.44
CA ALA A 398 -25.55 -6.77 -8.87
C ALA A 398 -25.29 -8.22 -8.45
N CYS A 399 -24.04 -8.70 -8.59
CA CYS A 399 -23.64 -10.03 -8.15
C CYS A 399 -23.82 -10.21 -6.64
N CYS A 400 -23.33 -9.26 -5.83
CA CYS A 400 -23.47 -9.35 -4.38
C CYS A 400 -24.94 -9.25 -3.91
N GLU A 401 -25.80 -8.50 -4.62
CA GLU A 401 -27.24 -8.43 -4.34
C GLU A 401 -27.93 -9.78 -4.57
N ALA A 402 -27.66 -10.42 -5.72
CA ALA A 402 -28.21 -11.72 -6.07
C ALA A 402 -27.75 -12.83 -5.11
N LEU A 403 -26.47 -12.85 -4.73
CA LEU A 403 -25.92 -13.90 -3.89
C LEU A 403 -26.30 -13.79 -2.41
N ARG A 404 -26.91 -12.67 -2.01
CA ARG A 404 -27.15 -12.34 -0.61
C ARG A 404 -27.95 -13.39 0.15
N ALA A 405 -29.08 -13.82 -0.41
CA ALA A 405 -29.95 -14.82 0.23
C ALA A 405 -29.29 -16.21 0.34
N HIS A 406 -28.25 -16.44 -0.47
CA HIS A 406 -27.59 -17.75 -0.63
C HIS A 406 -26.27 -17.88 0.14
N LEU A 407 -25.82 -16.80 0.80
CA LEU A 407 -24.53 -16.79 1.52
C LEU A 407 -24.38 -17.89 2.59
N PRO A 408 -25.42 -18.22 3.40
CA PRO A 408 -25.32 -19.31 4.37
C PRO A 408 -25.02 -20.66 3.70
N GLY A 409 -25.80 -21.04 2.69
CA GLY A 409 -25.63 -22.31 1.98
C GLY A 409 -24.31 -22.40 1.21
N LEU A 410 -23.86 -21.28 0.62
CA LEU A 410 -22.54 -21.22 -0.03
C LEU A 410 -21.39 -21.38 0.96
N TYR A 411 -21.47 -20.75 2.13
CA TYR A 411 -20.43 -20.87 3.16
C TYR A 411 -20.40 -22.27 3.77
N GLU A 412 -21.55 -22.85 4.12
CA GLU A 412 -21.67 -24.20 4.67
C GLU A 412 -21.22 -25.28 3.66
N GLY A 413 -21.48 -25.08 2.36
CA GLY A 413 -20.91 -25.89 1.27
C GLY A 413 -19.41 -25.68 1.03
N GLY A 414 -18.75 -24.85 1.84
CA GLY A 414 -17.34 -24.48 1.72
C GLY A 414 -17.00 -23.69 0.46
N ARG A 415 -17.97 -23.12 -0.24
CA ARG A 415 -17.80 -22.26 -1.43
C ARG A 415 -17.55 -20.82 -0.99
N THR A 416 -16.43 -20.61 -0.28
CA THR A 416 -16.08 -19.32 0.31
C THR A 416 -15.36 -18.38 -0.64
N CYS A 417 -14.75 -18.90 -1.71
CA CYS A 417 -14.12 -18.12 -2.77
C CYS A 417 -14.88 -18.33 -4.08
N LEU A 418 -15.43 -17.25 -4.63
CA LEU A 418 -16.26 -17.22 -5.83
C LEU A 418 -15.58 -16.33 -6.88
N ALA A 419 -15.82 -16.60 -8.15
CA ALA A 419 -15.47 -15.65 -9.20
C ALA A 419 -16.58 -15.52 -10.24
N LEU A 420 -16.75 -14.29 -10.74
CA LEU A 420 -17.64 -13.92 -11.83
C LEU A 420 -16.77 -13.46 -13.01
N ARG A 421 -16.79 -14.20 -14.10
CA ARG A 421 -16.18 -13.81 -15.38
C ARG A 421 -17.27 -13.22 -16.27
N VAL A 422 -17.03 -12.03 -16.82
CA VAL A 422 -17.91 -11.36 -17.77
C VAL A 422 -17.12 -11.12 -19.04
N THR A 423 -17.65 -11.60 -20.17
CA THR A 423 -17.08 -11.39 -21.50
C THR A 423 -18.06 -10.53 -22.28
N MET A 424 -17.57 -9.42 -22.81
CA MET A 424 -18.34 -8.46 -23.58
C MET A 424 -17.65 -8.22 -24.92
N ASP A 425 -18.38 -8.40 -25.99
CA ASP A 425 -18.01 -8.04 -27.36
C ASP A 425 -19.08 -7.12 -27.98
N THR A 426 -18.88 -6.67 -29.22
CA THR A 426 -19.82 -5.77 -29.91
C THR A 426 -21.21 -6.38 -30.11
N GLU A 427 -21.32 -7.71 -30.11
CA GLU A 427 -22.57 -8.44 -30.39
C GLU A 427 -23.04 -9.34 -29.25
N THR A 428 -22.15 -9.72 -28.32
CA THR A 428 -22.46 -10.70 -27.26
C THR A 428 -21.99 -10.21 -25.89
N ALA A 429 -22.80 -10.51 -24.87
CA ALA A 429 -22.45 -10.27 -23.47
C ALA A 429 -22.80 -11.53 -22.66
N GLU A 430 -21.78 -12.23 -22.18
CA GLU A 430 -21.92 -13.51 -21.49
C GLU A 430 -21.23 -13.45 -20.12
N TYR A 431 -21.73 -14.24 -19.16
CA TYR A 431 -21.08 -14.38 -17.87
C TYR A 431 -20.97 -15.84 -17.44
N ALA A 432 -19.95 -16.12 -16.65
CA ALA A 432 -19.76 -17.39 -15.96
C ALA A 432 -19.47 -17.10 -14.48
N ILE A 433 -20.07 -17.88 -13.59
CA ILE A 433 -19.82 -17.76 -12.15
C ILE A 433 -19.55 -19.14 -11.56
N GLY A 434 -18.61 -19.23 -10.63
CA GLY A 434 -18.22 -20.51 -10.05
C GLY A 434 -17.40 -20.40 -8.78
N ALA A 435 -17.27 -21.54 -8.12
CA ALA A 435 -16.40 -21.78 -6.98
C ALA A 435 -15.84 -23.20 -7.07
N LYS A 436 -14.63 -23.42 -6.57
CA LYS A 436 -13.98 -24.75 -6.56
C LYS A 436 -13.90 -25.43 -7.95
N GLN A 437 -13.79 -24.64 -9.02
CA GLN A 437 -13.76 -25.10 -10.41
C GLN A 437 -15.08 -25.74 -10.88
N GLU A 438 -16.18 -25.36 -10.23
CA GLU A 438 -17.53 -25.81 -10.56
C GLU A 438 -18.48 -24.61 -10.69
N PRO A 439 -19.50 -24.70 -11.56
CA PRO A 439 -20.55 -23.70 -11.63
C PRO A 439 -21.37 -23.67 -10.33
N LEU A 440 -21.99 -22.52 -10.04
CA LEU A 440 -22.92 -22.43 -8.92
C LEU A 440 -24.20 -23.25 -9.19
N PRO A 441 -24.90 -23.72 -8.14
CA PRO A 441 -26.17 -24.42 -8.29
C PRO A 441 -27.20 -23.66 -9.13
N ALA A 442 -27.98 -24.38 -9.93
CA ALA A 442 -28.97 -23.81 -10.86
C ALA A 442 -30.02 -22.92 -10.16
N GLU A 443 -30.34 -23.21 -8.89
CA GLU A 443 -31.27 -22.41 -8.07
C GLU A 443 -30.76 -20.96 -7.86
N ILE A 444 -29.44 -20.78 -7.76
CA ILE A 444 -28.82 -19.46 -7.58
C ILE A 444 -28.70 -18.73 -8.93
N MET A 445 -28.59 -19.47 -10.04
CA MET A 445 -28.41 -18.92 -11.39
C MET A 445 -29.60 -18.05 -11.82
N VAL A 446 -30.83 -18.39 -11.42
CA VAL A 446 -32.03 -17.59 -11.75
C VAL A 446 -31.96 -16.20 -11.12
N ASP A 447 -31.55 -16.11 -9.85
CA ASP A 447 -31.40 -14.83 -9.15
C ASP A 447 -30.25 -14.01 -9.73
N LEU A 448 -29.17 -14.68 -10.15
CA LEU A 448 -28.04 -14.05 -10.82
C LEU A 448 -28.39 -13.51 -12.20
N ASP A 449 -29.16 -14.24 -13.01
CA ASP A 449 -29.62 -13.77 -14.32
C ASP A 449 -30.45 -12.51 -14.19
N ASN A 450 -31.39 -12.50 -13.25
CA ASN A 450 -32.26 -11.34 -12.97
C ASN A 450 -31.46 -10.08 -12.58
N ALA A 451 -30.30 -10.24 -11.94
CA ALA A 451 -29.46 -9.11 -11.50
C ALA A 451 -28.38 -8.73 -12.53
N LEU A 452 -27.70 -9.71 -13.12
CA LEU A 452 -26.51 -9.50 -13.97
C LEU A 452 -26.87 -9.17 -15.41
N VAL A 453 -27.89 -9.79 -16.00
CA VAL A 453 -28.26 -9.54 -17.40
C VAL A 453 -28.62 -8.06 -17.63
N PRO A 454 -29.44 -7.41 -16.78
CA PRO A 454 -29.71 -5.97 -16.92
C PRO A 454 -28.46 -5.10 -16.72
N ALA A 455 -27.61 -5.47 -15.75
CA ALA A 455 -26.37 -4.73 -15.47
C ALA A 455 -25.38 -4.82 -16.64
N MET A 456 -25.26 -6.00 -17.26
CA MET A 456 -24.42 -6.25 -18.43
C MET A 456 -24.94 -5.55 -19.68
N ASN A 457 -26.26 -5.58 -19.94
CA ASN A 457 -26.84 -4.87 -21.08
C ASN A 457 -26.69 -3.35 -20.94
N SER A 458 -26.91 -2.81 -19.73
CA SER A 458 -26.64 -1.39 -19.44
C SER A 458 -25.17 -1.04 -19.60
N ALA A 459 -24.28 -1.96 -19.22
CA ALA A 459 -22.85 -1.83 -19.38
C ALA A 459 -22.42 -1.86 -20.85
N ALA A 460 -22.96 -2.77 -21.66
CA ALA A 460 -22.63 -2.93 -23.07
C ALA A 460 -22.98 -1.67 -23.86
N LEU A 461 -24.16 -1.10 -23.61
CA LEU A 461 -24.59 0.18 -24.22
C LEU A 461 -23.67 1.36 -23.88
N LYS A 462 -23.06 1.36 -22.67
CA LYS A 462 -22.14 2.41 -22.22
C LYS A 462 -20.69 2.14 -22.66
N TYR A 463 -20.39 0.91 -23.03
CA TYR A 463 -19.07 0.43 -23.38
C TYR A 463 -18.89 0.47 -24.91
N GLY A 464 -18.41 1.58 -25.43
CA GLY A 464 -18.01 1.72 -26.85
C GLY A 464 -16.60 1.20 -27.15
N GLY A 465 -16.07 0.28 -26.34
CA GLY A 465 -14.72 -0.29 -26.49
C GLY A 465 -14.75 -1.64 -27.21
N GLY A 466 -13.58 -2.10 -27.69
CA GLY A 466 -13.42 -3.44 -28.27
C GLY A 466 -13.54 -4.57 -27.22
N PRO A 467 -13.31 -5.84 -27.60
CA PRO A 467 -13.61 -7.00 -26.75
C PRO A 467 -12.94 -6.94 -25.38
N LEU A 468 -13.72 -7.23 -24.34
CA LEU A 468 -13.31 -7.13 -22.94
C LEU A 468 -13.73 -8.37 -22.15
N THR A 469 -12.76 -8.98 -21.47
CA THR A 469 -13.04 -10.02 -20.48
C THR A 469 -12.58 -9.55 -19.09
N LEU A 470 -13.51 -9.58 -18.15
CA LEU A 470 -13.32 -9.22 -16.75
C LEU A 470 -13.53 -10.45 -15.87
N GLU A 471 -12.75 -10.61 -14.82
CA GLU A 471 -12.99 -11.64 -13.81
C GLU A 471 -12.92 -11.06 -12.40
N LEU A 472 -14.07 -11.00 -11.73
CA LEU A 472 -14.24 -10.43 -10.39
C LEU A 472 -14.21 -11.54 -9.35
N PHE A 473 -13.41 -11.38 -8.30
CA PHE A 473 -13.26 -12.36 -7.21
C PHE A 473 -14.02 -11.91 -5.96
N PHE A 474 -14.81 -12.80 -5.39
CA PHE A 474 -15.58 -12.56 -4.17
C PHE A 474 -15.22 -13.57 -3.08
N ASN A 475 -15.15 -13.10 -1.84
CA ASN A 475 -14.95 -13.95 -0.68
C ASN A 475 -16.15 -13.84 0.26
N ILE A 476 -16.71 -14.98 0.66
CA ILE A 476 -17.70 -15.06 1.73
C ILE A 476 -16.98 -15.21 3.06
N ILE A 477 -17.26 -14.31 3.98
CA ILE A 477 -16.76 -14.34 5.35
C ILE A 477 -17.93 -14.51 6.32
N VAL A 478 -17.68 -15.23 7.41
CA VAL A 478 -18.56 -15.23 8.58
C VAL A 478 -18.23 -14.05 9.45
N LEU A 479 -19.28 -13.34 9.83
CA LEU A 479 -19.34 -12.30 10.82
C LEU A 479 -19.76 -12.95 12.14
N PHE A 480 -18.86 -12.95 13.11
CA PHE A 480 -19.17 -13.45 14.46
C PHE A 480 -20.24 -12.58 15.16
#